data_AF-A0A388JWZ8-F1
#
_entry.id   AF-A0A388JWZ8-F1
#
_cell.length_a   1.000
_cell.length_b   1.000
_cell.length_c   1.000
_cell.angle_alpha   90.00
_cell.angle_beta   90.00
_cell.angle_gamma   90.00
#
_symmetry.space_group_name_H-M   'P 1'
#
loop_
_entity.id
_entity.type
_entity.pdbx_description
1 polymer ?
#
loop_
_entity_poly.entity_id
_entity_poly.type
_entity_poly.pdbx_seq_one_letter_code
_entity_poly.pdbx_strand_id
1 'polypeptide(L)'
;MSTEQDTGALPWRSARIAVRARPAVPPRPKRFSRRTTPAASSTAFIVQDTTGDFPACPVREASESWADYRGRLQAFTDAVAAAEAQQAAAEAERQRLANEATAEAQLTAETDEVARNRRNAASTESLIASEHQWTTLLQDMIFVPTETQAEPTQAEAEKSNLATVMLNVMRGVMWNNKLLQAHLHADRQQRQQYQQDLAAVTVDVRGAAVQQQQQQ
;
A
#
# COMPACT_ATOMS: atom_id res chain seq x y z
N MET A 1 61.37 -9.52 -22.15
CA MET A 1 61.89 -9.71 -20.79
C MET A 1 62.56 -8.40 -20.36
N SER A 2 62.13 -7.87 -19.21
CA SER A 2 62.67 -6.74 -18.42
C SER A 2 62.59 -5.33 -19.02
N THR A 3 61.72 -4.41 -18.58
CA THR A 3 61.47 -3.75 -17.27
C THR A 3 62.53 -2.73 -16.88
N GLU A 4 62.20 -1.45 -17.02
CA GLU A 4 62.65 -0.39 -16.13
C GLU A 4 61.52 0.63 -15.94
N GLN A 5 61.14 0.77 -14.67
CA GLN A 5 60.27 1.79 -14.13
C GLN A 5 61.11 3.05 -13.91
N ASP A 6 60.58 4.25 -14.19
CA ASP A 6 60.72 5.33 -13.21
C ASP A 6 59.62 6.39 -13.32
N THR A 7 58.82 6.43 -12.26
CA THR A 7 58.42 7.59 -11.44
C THR A 7 58.50 8.99 -12.05
N GLY A 8 57.32 9.58 -12.29
CA GLY A 8 57.16 11.01 -12.58
C GLY A 8 55.82 11.54 -12.08
N ALA A 9 55.88 12.25 -10.96
CA ALA A 9 54.83 12.88 -10.18
C ALA A 9 53.61 13.51 -10.92
N LEU A 10 52.41 13.21 -10.37
CA LEU A 10 51.16 13.99 -10.46
C LEU A 10 51.38 15.44 -9.93
N PRO A 11 50.60 16.50 -10.32
CA PRO A 11 49.15 16.50 -10.10
C PRO A 11 48.32 17.45 -11.01
N TRP A 12 47.36 16.93 -11.78
CA TRP A 12 46.26 17.76 -12.27
C TRP A 12 45.06 17.62 -11.34
N ARG A 13 44.93 18.65 -10.49
CA ARG A 13 43.88 18.82 -9.49
C ARG A 13 42.51 18.81 -10.16
N SER A 14 41.70 17.79 -9.87
CA SER A 14 40.26 17.88 -9.99
C SER A 14 39.76 18.97 -9.05
N ALA A 15 39.38 20.11 -9.60
CA ALA A 15 38.66 21.15 -8.90
C ALA A 15 37.31 20.56 -8.45
N ARG A 16 37.23 20.17 -7.18
CA ARG A 16 35.94 19.87 -6.54
C ARG A 16 35.20 21.20 -6.40
N ILE A 17 34.19 21.40 -7.24
CA ILE A 17 33.23 22.48 -7.06
C ILE A 17 32.46 22.15 -5.77
N ALA A 18 32.85 22.78 -4.66
CA ALA A 18 32.05 22.81 -3.46
C ALA A 18 30.88 23.79 -3.69
N VAL A 19 29.77 23.30 -4.25
CA VAL A 19 28.50 24.04 -4.21
C VAL A 19 28.01 24.02 -2.76
N ARG A 20 28.30 25.10 -2.04
CA ARG A 20 27.75 25.36 -0.72
C ARG A 20 26.29 25.79 -0.88
N ALA A 21 25.40 24.83 -1.10
CA ALA A 21 23.96 25.07 -1.03
C ALA A 21 23.60 25.34 0.44
N ARG A 22 23.33 26.61 0.77
CA ARG A 22 22.66 26.97 2.02
C ARG A 22 21.27 26.31 2.01
N PRO A 23 20.80 25.67 3.10
CA PRO A 23 19.40 25.26 3.17
C PRO A 23 18.52 26.52 3.14
N ALA A 24 17.83 26.74 2.03
CA ALA A 24 16.78 27.73 1.97
C ALA A 24 15.61 27.18 2.80
N VAL A 25 15.40 27.77 3.98
CA VAL A 25 14.21 27.56 4.79
C VAL A 25 12.98 27.82 3.91
N PRO A 26 12.05 26.86 3.76
CA PRO A 26 10.84 27.11 2.99
C PRO A 26 9.99 28.18 3.70
N PRO A 27 9.33 29.10 2.97
CA PRO A 27 8.47 30.08 3.59
C PRO A 27 7.31 29.37 4.31
N ARG A 28 7.14 29.70 5.59
CA ARG A 28 6.02 29.24 6.43
C ARG A 28 4.69 29.53 5.72
N PRO A 29 3.77 28.55 5.57
CA PRO A 29 2.43 28.85 5.13
C PRO A 29 1.71 29.69 6.19
N LYS A 30 1.13 30.81 5.76
CA LYS A 30 0.28 31.68 6.59
C LYS A 30 -0.90 30.88 7.12
N ARG A 31 -1.11 31.05 8.43
CA ARG A 31 -2.18 30.51 9.28
C ARG A 31 -3.55 30.78 8.64
N PHE A 32 -4.12 29.77 7.97
CA PHE A 32 -5.52 29.83 7.55
C PHE A 32 -6.42 29.64 8.76
N SER A 33 -7.34 30.60 8.90
CA SER A 33 -8.34 30.68 9.95
C SER A 33 -9.20 29.40 9.97
N ARG A 34 -9.40 28.88 11.17
CA ARG A 34 -10.17 27.68 11.49
C ARG A 34 -11.64 27.90 11.06
N ARG A 35 -12.03 27.37 9.90
CA ARG A 35 -13.43 27.10 9.55
C ARG A 35 -13.70 25.65 9.95
N THR A 36 -14.30 25.48 11.13
CA THR A 36 -14.80 24.20 11.62
C THR A 36 -16.01 23.81 10.76
N THR A 37 -15.84 22.83 9.89
CA THR A 37 -16.96 22.09 9.28
C THR A 37 -17.43 21.05 10.31
N PRO A 38 -18.73 20.94 10.62
CA PRO A 38 -19.22 19.93 11.56
C PRO A 38 -19.02 18.56 10.90
N ALA A 39 -18.16 17.74 11.50
CA ALA A 39 -18.04 16.35 11.13
C ALA A 39 -19.38 15.66 11.41
N ALA A 40 -19.87 14.97 10.39
CA ALA A 40 -21.05 14.14 10.43
C ALA A 40 -20.95 13.13 11.59
N SER A 41 -22.05 13.05 12.36
CA SER A 41 -22.37 12.09 13.40
C SER A 41 -21.25 11.13 13.80
N SER A 42 -20.45 11.52 14.80
CA SER A 42 -19.95 10.54 15.75
C SER A 42 -21.16 9.98 16.47
N THR A 43 -21.60 8.78 16.11
CA THR A 43 -22.25 7.90 17.07
C THR A 43 -21.19 7.64 18.14
N ALA A 44 -21.20 8.47 19.17
CA ALA A 44 -20.40 8.24 20.36
C ALA A 44 -20.89 6.92 20.96
N PHE A 45 -20.18 5.84 20.66
CA PHE A 45 -20.23 4.69 21.55
C PHE A 45 -19.67 5.18 22.86
N ILE A 46 -20.58 5.49 23.80
CA ILE A 46 -20.25 5.52 25.21
C ILE A 46 -19.84 4.08 25.52
N VAL A 47 -18.55 3.77 25.34
CA VAL A 47 -17.96 2.72 26.14
C VAL A 47 -18.07 3.25 27.54
N GLN A 48 -19.02 2.71 28.30
CA GLN A 48 -18.99 2.88 29.75
C GLN A 48 -17.67 2.26 30.18
N ASP A 49 -16.69 3.11 30.45
CA ASP A 49 -15.47 2.71 31.11
C ASP A 49 -15.90 2.39 32.54
N THR A 50 -16.29 1.13 32.79
CA THR A 50 -16.57 0.58 34.12
C THR A 50 -15.29 0.42 34.93
N THR A 51 -14.44 1.44 34.91
CA THR A 51 -13.24 1.56 35.73
C THR A 51 -13.59 2.14 37.12
N GLY A 52 -14.86 2.48 37.38
CA GLY A 52 -15.27 3.21 38.59
C GLY A 52 -15.96 2.43 39.71
N ASP A 53 -16.63 1.31 39.46
CA ASP A 53 -17.65 0.78 40.40
C ASP A 53 -17.39 -0.67 40.85
N PHE A 54 -16.13 -1.01 41.13
CA PHE A 54 -15.90 -2.22 41.92
C PHE A 54 -16.32 -1.94 43.38
N PRO A 55 -17.17 -2.79 43.99
CA PRO A 55 -17.48 -2.66 45.40
C PRO A 55 -16.19 -2.66 46.23
N ALA A 56 -16.14 -1.91 47.33
CA ALA A 56 -14.98 -1.98 48.22
C ALA A 56 -14.90 -3.37 48.85
N CYS A 57 -13.68 -3.91 49.01
CA CYS A 57 -13.47 -5.20 49.67
C CYS A 57 -14.06 -5.13 51.09
N PRO A 58 -15.02 -6.01 51.44
CA PRO A 58 -15.72 -5.93 52.71
C PRO A 58 -14.77 -6.24 53.87
N VAL A 59 -14.75 -5.38 54.88
CA VAL A 59 -13.99 -5.58 56.13
C VAL A 59 -14.98 -5.95 57.24
N ARG A 60 -14.62 -6.95 58.05
CA ARG A 60 -15.48 -7.41 59.16
C ARG A 60 -15.62 -6.33 60.22
N GLU A 61 -16.85 -6.00 60.59
CA GLU A 61 -17.13 -4.99 61.62
C GLU A 61 -17.15 -5.62 63.03
N ALA A 62 -16.87 -4.81 64.06
CA ALA A 62 -16.68 -5.30 65.45
C ALA A 62 -17.91 -6.00 66.05
N SER A 63 -19.13 -5.64 65.61
CA SER A 63 -20.40 -6.19 66.07
C SER A 63 -21.06 -7.17 65.09
N GLU A 64 -20.40 -7.47 63.96
CA GLU A 64 -20.99 -8.29 62.90
C GLU A 64 -20.84 -9.80 63.16
N SER A 65 -21.91 -10.54 62.89
CA SER A 65 -21.88 -12.00 62.94
C SER A 65 -21.00 -12.56 61.81
N TRP A 66 -20.39 -13.72 62.05
CA TRP A 66 -19.59 -14.40 61.02
C TRP A 66 -20.41 -14.82 59.79
N ALA A 67 -21.72 -15.03 59.94
CA ALA A 67 -22.59 -15.41 58.83
C ALA A 67 -22.82 -14.21 57.89
N ASP A 68 -23.09 -13.03 58.46
CA ASP A 68 -23.32 -11.81 57.69
C ASP A 68 -22.06 -11.39 56.93
N TYR A 69 -20.90 -11.44 57.59
CA TYR A 69 -19.62 -11.13 56.96
C TYR A 69 -19.31 -12.07 55.78
N ARG A 70 -19.57 -13.38 55.93
CA ARG A 70 -19.41 -14.36 54.85
C ARG A 70 -20.37 -14.11 53.69
N GLY A 71 -21.62 -13.72 53.98
CA GLY A 71 -22.61 -13.37 52.96
C GLY A 71 -22.17 -12.17 52.12
N ARG A 72 -21.65 -11.12 52.76
CA ARG A 72 -21.11 -9.93 52.05
C ARG A 72 -19.86 -10.25 51.26
N LEU A 73 -18.96 -11.06 51.81
CA LEU A 73 -17.76 -11.50 51.10
C LEU A 73 -18.13 -12.31 49.84
N GLN A 74 -19.11 -13.21 49.93
CA GLN A 74 -19.60 -13.97 48.77
C GLN A 74 -20.20 -13.04 47.71
N ALA A 75 -21.07 -12.11 48.10
CA ALA A 75 -21.67 -11.15 47.17
C ALA A 75 -20.62 -10.25 46.50
N PHE A 76 -19.55 -9.88 47.22
CA PHE A 76 -18.40 -9.17 46.67
C PHE A 76 -17.65 -10.03 45.63
N THR A 77 -17.37 -11.29 45.93
CA THR A 77 -16.71 -12.21 44.99
C THR A 77 -17.57 -12.44 43.74
N ASP A 78 -18.87 -12.64 43.89
CA ASP A 78 -19.80 -12.82 42.78
C ASP A 78 -19.88 -11.55 41.90
N ALA A 79 -19.86 -10.37 42.53
CA ALA A 79 -19.84 -9.09 41.82
C ALA A 79 -18.55 -8.87 41.04
N VAL A 80 -17.38 -9.21 41.61
CA VAL A 80 -16.09 -9.16 40.90
C VAL A 80 -16.07 -10.13 39.72
N ALA A 81 -16.54 -11.37 39.91
CA ALA A 81 -16.62 -12.35 38.83
C ALA A 81 -17.56 -11.91 37.69
N ALA A 82 -18.70 -11.30 38.03
CA ALA A 82 -19.63 -10.75 37.05
C ALA A 82 -19.00 -9.57 36.27
N ALA A 83 -18.26 -8.70 36.95
CA ALA A 83 -17.55 -7.57 36.30
C ALA A 83 -16.43 -8.07 35.36
N GLU A 84 -15.66 -9.08 35.78
CA GLU A 84 -14.64 -9.71 34.92
C GLU A 84 -15.27 -10.36 33.68
N ALA A 85 -16.41 -11.05 33.84
CA ALA A 85 -17.14 -11.64 32.71
C ALA A 85 -17.67 -10.58 31.74
N GLN A 86 -18.16 -9.43 32.25
CA GLN A 86 -18.59 -8.30 31.42
C GLN A 86 -17.41 -7.68 30.66
N GLN A 87 -16.26 -7.52 31.32
CA GLN A 87 -15.05 -7.02 30.67
C GLN A 87 -14.59 -7.96 29.56
N ALA A 88 -14.54 -9.27 29.81
CA ALA A 88 -14.18 -10.26 28.79
C ALA A 88 -15.15 -10.24 27.59
N ALA A 89 -16.45 -10.07 27.84
CA ALA A 89 -17.45 -9.94 26.77
C ALA A 89 -17.25 -8.66 25.95
N ALA A 90 -16.97 -7.53 26.60
CA ALA A 90 -16.70 -6.26 25.94
C ALA A 90 -15.40 -6.29 25.11
N GLU A 91 -14.36 -6.96 25.60
CA GLU A 91 -13.12 -7.19 24.87
C GLU A 91 -13.33 -8.11 23.66
N ALA A 92 -14.10 -9.18 23.81
CA ALA A 92 -14.47 -10.06 22.71
C ALA A 92 -15.26 -9.30 21.62
N GLU A 93 -16.17 -8.41 22.00
CA GLU A 93 -16.92 -7.59 21.06
C GLU A 93 -16.02 -6.55 20.36
N ARG A 94 -15.10 -5.90 21.07
CA ARG A 94 -14.08 -5.05 20.46
C ARG A 94 -13.23 -5.81 19.45
N GLN A 95 -12.80 -7.02 19.78
CA GLN A 95 -12.02 -7.83 18.86
C GLN A 95 -12.84 -8.23 17.63
N ARG A 96 -14.13 -8.57 17.80
CA ARG A 96 -15.04 -8.86 16.69
C ARG A 96 -15.17 -7.65 15.76
N LEU A 97 -15.43 -6.47 16.30
CA LEU A 97 -15.54 -5.23 15.53
C LEU A 97 -14.23 -4.84 14.85
N ALA A 98 -13.08 -5.06 15.51
CA ALA A 98 -11.78 -4.85 14.91
C ALA A 98 -11.56 -5.80 13.72
N ASN A 99 -11.88 -7.09 13.88
CA ASN A 99 -11.78 -8.07 12.80
C ASN A 99 -12.71 -7.72 11.62
N GLU A 100 -13.95 -7.31 11.90
CA GLU A 100 -14.92 -6.88 10.88
C GLU A 100 -14.43 -5.63 10.14
N ALA A 101 -13.97 -4.61 10.86
CA ALA A 101 -13.39 -3.41 10.26
C ALA A 101 -12.16 -3.73 9.38
N THR A 102 -11.31 -4.68 9.80
CA THR A 102 -10.18 -5.12 8.96
C THR A 102 -10.65 -5.87 7.71
N ALA A 103 -11.71 -6.68 7.81
CA ALA A 103 -12.27 -7.41 6.67
C ALA A 103 -12.91 -6.44 5.66
N GLU A 104 -13.67 -5.45 6.13
CA GLU A 104 -14.24 -4.40 5.28
C GLU A 104 -13.16 -3.55 4.58
N ALA A 105 -12.09 -3.20 5.30
CA ALA A 105 -10.96 -2.47 4.74
C ALA A 105 -10.25 -3.29 3.65
N GLN A 106 -10.08 -4.60 3.85
CA GLN A 106 -9.52 -5.50 2.84
C GLN A 106 -10.42 -5.58 1.60
N LEU A 107 -11.72 -5.81 1.77
CA LEU A 107 -12.68 -5.87 0.66
C LEU A 107 -12.68 -4.57 -0.17
N THR A 108 -12.60 -3.43 0.50
CA THR A 108 -12.53 -2.12 -0.15
C THR A 108 -11.23 -1.98 -0.94
N ALA A 109 -10.08 -2.33 -0.34
CA ALA A 109 -8.79 -2.28 -1.01
C ALA A 109 -8.74 -3.20 -2.24
N GLU A 110 -9.30 -4.40 -2.15
CA GLU A 110 -9.41 -5.33 -3.28
C GLU A 110 -10.29 -4.76 -4.40
N THR A 111 -11.44 -4.17 -4.06
CA THR A 111 -12.35 -3.56 -5.04
C THR A 111 -11.68 -2.39 -5.76
N ASP A 112 -10.96 -1.53 -5.03
CA ASP A 112 -10.21 -0.41 -5.59
C ASP A 112 -9.07 -0.87 -6.49
N GLU A 113 -8.36 -1.94 -6.09
CA GLU A 113 -7.31 -2.56 -6.90
C GLU A 113 -7.89 -3.09 -8.22
N VAL A 114 -9.01 -3.81 -8.17
CA VAL A 114 -9.70 -4.32 -9.38
C VAL A 114 -10.15 -3.17 -10.29
N ALA A 115 -10.75 -2.11 -9.73
CA ALA A 115 -11.17 -0.94 -10.50
C ALA A 115 -9.99 -0.23 -11.16
N ARG A 116 -8.85 -0.11 -10.46
CA ARG A 116 -7.61 0.45 -11.01
C ARG A 116 -7.06 -0.44 -12.12
N ASN A 117 -7.00 -1.75 -11.89
CA ASN A 117 -6.50 -2.70 -12.87
C ASN A 117 -7.34 -2.67 -14.16
N ARG A 118 -8.67 -2.56 -14.03
CA ARG A 118 -9.57 -2.41 -15.18
C ARG A 118 -9.31 -1.12 -15.96
N ARG A 119 -9.13 0.01 -15.28
CA ARG A 119 -8.77 1.28 -15.92
C ARG A 119 -7.42 1.21 -16.63
N ASN A 120 -6.42 0.58 -16.02
CA ASN A 120 -5.12 0.37 -16.63
C ASN A 120 -5.24 -0.48 -17.90
N ALA A 121 -5.98 -1.58 -17.85
CA ALA A 121 -6.21 -2.44 -19.02
C ALA A 121 -6.89 -1.70 -20.17
N ALA A 122 -7.98 -0.96 -19.89
CA ALA A 122 -8.65 -0.15 -20.90
C ALA A 122 -7.73 0.93 -21.50
N SER A 123 -6.89 1.56 -20.68
CA SER A 123 -5.90 2.52 -21.15
C SER A 123 -4.84 1.88 -22.05
N THR A 124 -4.40 0.66 -21.75
CA THR A 124 -3.43 -0.05 -22.60
C THR A 124 -4.04 -0.48 -23.93
N GLU A 125 -5.28 -0.95 -23.93
CA GLU A 125 -6.00 -1.29 -25.17
C GLU A 125 -6.20 -0.06 -26.06
N SER A 126 -6.53 1.09 -25.45
CA SER A 126 -6.63 2.36 -26.17
C SER A 126 -5.28 2.79 -26.76
N LEU A 127 -4.19 2.60 -26.01
CA LEU A 127 -2.83 2.91 -26.47
C LEU A 127 -2.45 2.02 -27.68
N ILE A 128 -2.68 0.71 -27.59
CA ILE A 128 -2.41 -0.27 -28.66
C ILE A 128 -3.27 0.02 -29.89
N ALA A 129 -4.55 0.36 -29.71
CA ALA A 129 -5.41 0.74 -30.83
C ALA A 129 -4.89 2.01 -31.55
N SER A 130 -4.37 2.98 -30.80
CA SER A 130 -3.79 4.21 -31.34
C SER A 130 -2.38 4.03 -31.93
N GLU A 131 -1.64 2.97 -31.55
CA GLU A 131 -0.28 2.67 -32.02
C GLU A 131 -0.24 2.64 -33.55
N HIS A 132 -1.18 1.91 -34.16
CA HIS A 132 -1.24 1.77 -35.61
C HIS A 132 -1.47 3.13 -36.29
N GLN A 133 -2.41 3.93 -35.77
CA GLN A 133 -2.77 5.23 -36.32
C GLN A 133 -1.58 6.20 -36.34
N TRP A 134 -0.88 6.36 -35.21
CA TRP A 134 0.27 7.26 -35.15
C TRP A 134 1.49 6.71 -35.91
N THR A 135 1.66 5.39 -35.96
CA THR A 135 2.75 4.77 -36.73
C THR A 135 2.60 5.05 -38.21
N THR A 136 1.40 4.86 -38.78
CA THR A 136 1.13 5.18 -40.19
C THR A 136 1.38 6.65 -40.48
N LEU A 137 0.79 7.55 -39.68
CA LEU A 137 0.95 9.00 -39.87
C LEU A 137 2.43 9.43 -39.85
N LEU A 138 3.24 8.90 -38.95
CA LEU A 138 4.65 9.25 -38.89
C LEU A 138 5.49 8.58 -39.97
N GLN A 139 5.15 7.36 -40.40
CA GLN A 139 5.82 6.71 -41.52
C GLN A 139 5.61 7.49 -42.82
N ASP A 140 4.39 8.02 -43.05
CA ASP A 140 4.08 8.86 -44.22
C ASP A 140 4.81 10.22 -44.19
N MET A 141 5.35 10.64 -43.04
CA MET A 141 6.15 11.84 -42.90
C MET A 141 7.63 11.63 -43.23
N ILE A 142 8.10 10.37 -43.28
CA ILE A 142 9.48 10.04 -43.63
C ILE A 142 9.68 10.28 -45.12
N PHE A 143 10.71 11.04 -45.46
CA PHE A 143 11.07 11.28 -46.86
C PHE A 143 11.47 9.98 -47.54
N VAL A 144 10.89 9.72 -48.72
CA VAL A 144 11.25 8.60 -49.59
C VAL A 144 11.86 9.17 -50.88
N PRO A 145 13.14 8.91 -51.16
CA PRO A 145 13.78 9.37 -52.40
C PRO A 145 13.04 8.85 -53.63
N THR A 146 12.87 9.70 -54.64
CA THR A 146 12.22 9.37 -55.92
C THR A 146 13.22 9.57 -57.06
N GLU A 147 12.99 8.96 -58.23
CA GLU A 147 13.90 9.07 -59.39
C GLU A 147 14.22 10.52 -59.79
N THR A 148 13.30 11.45 -59.53
CA THR A 148 13.45 12.89 -59.83
C THR A 148 14.01 13.72 -58.67
N GLN A 149 14.09 13.16 -57.46
CA GLN A 149 14.55 13.87 -56.26
C GLN A 149 15.24 12.88 -55.31
N ALA A 150 16.57 12.85 -55.36
CA ALA A 150 17.39 11.98 -54.53
C ALA A 150 17.59 12.53 -53.10
N GLU A 151 17.64 13.86 -52.96
CA GLU A 151 17.88 14.53 -51.67
C GLU A 151 16.62 15.26 -51.16
N PRO A 152 16.30 15.17 -49.86
CA PRO A 152 15.21 15.94 -49.28
C PRO A 152 15.55 17.42 -49.27
N THR A 153 14.54 18.27 -49.47
CA THR A 153 14.65 19.69 -49.11
C THR A 153 14.86 19.84 -47.61
N GLN A 154 15.37 21.00 -47.15
CA GLN A 154 15.58 21.24 -45.72
C GLN A 154 14.31 20.99 -44.88
N ALA A 155 13.15 21.44 -45.36
CA ALA A 155 11.88 21.25 -44.67
C ALA A 155 11.46 19.77 -44.60
N GLU A 156 11.69 18.99 -45.68
CA GLU A 156 11.44 17.55 -45.70
C GLU A 156 12.40 16.79 -44.77
N ALA A 157 13.68 17.20 -44.72
CA ALA A 157 14.66 16.62 -43.83
C ALA A 157 14.28 16.86 -42.36
N GLU A 158 13.89 18.08 -42.00
CA GLU A 158 13.41 18.41 -40.64
C GLU A 158 12.14 17.63 -40.27
N LYS A 159 11.18 17.50 -41.19
CA LYS A 159 9.96 16.71 -41.00
C LYS A 159 10.26 15.22 -40.81
N SER A 160 11.14 14.66 -41.63
CA SER A 160 11.58 13.26 -41.55
C SER A 160 12.34 12.97 -40.25
N ASN A 161 13.20 13.89 -39.82
CA ASN A 161 13.91 13.81 -38.54
C ASN A 161 12.93 13.85 -37.36
N LEU A 162 11.95 14.76 -37.37
CA LEU A 162 10.92 14.82 -36.34
C LEU A 162 10.12 13.51 -36.28
N ALA A 163 9.68 13.00 -37.42
CA ALA A 163 8.95 11.74 -37.50
C ALA A 163 9.75 10.57 -36.93
N THR A 164 11.05 10.50 -37.24
CA THR A 164 11.97 9.49 -36.71
C THR A 164 12.10 9.59 -35.18
N VAL A 165 12.27 10.79 -34.64
CA VAL A 165 12.34 11.00 -33.18
C VAL A 165 11.03 10.58 -32.51
N MET A 166 9.88 11.01 -33.05
CA MET A 166 8.58 10.66 -32.48
C MET A 166 8.28 9.16 -32.54
N LEU A 167 8.65 8.47 -33.63
CA LEU A 167 8.55 7.01 -33.73
C LEU A 167 9.37 6.31 -32.65
N ASN A 168 10.61 6.76 -32.42
CA ASN A 168 11.47 6.19 -31.39
C ASN A 168 10.93 6.41 -29.98
N VAL A 169 10.41 7.62 -29.69
CA VAL A 169 9.78 7.93 -28.40
C VAL A 169 8.55 7.07 -28.16
N MET A 170 7.64 6.98 -29.13
CA MET A 170 6.43 6.18 -28.97
C MET A 170 6.73 4.68 -28.84
N ARG A 171 7.70 4.15 -29.59
CA ARG A 171 8.19 2.78 -29.39
C ARG A 171 8.72 2.56 -27.98
N GLY A 172 9.48 3.51 -27.44
CA GLY A 172 9.95 3.46 -26.04
C GLY A 172 8.81 3.44 -25.03
N VAL A 173 7.81 4.31 -25.20
CA VAL A 173 6.61 4.37 -24.33
C VAL A 173 5.82 3.07 -24.40
N MET A 174 5.59 2.53 -25.59
CA MET A 174 4.86 1.26 -25.76
C MET A 174 5.62 0.08 -25.19
N TRP A 175 6.95 0.05 -25.36
CA TRP A 175 7.78 -0.98 -24.73
C TRP A 175 7.68 -0.94 -23.21
N ASN A 176 7.80 0.24 -22.61
CA ASN A 176 7.64 0.43 -21.17
C ASN A 176 6.26 -0.04 -20.70
N ASN A 177 5.21 0.28 -21.45
CA ASN A 177 3.85 -0.13 -21.14
C ASN A 177 3.65 -1.65 -21.22
N LYS A 178 4.16 -2.31 -22.27
CA LYS A 178 4.14 -3.78 -22.40
C LYS A 178 4.91 -4.45 -21.26
N LEU A 179 6.07 -3.89 -20.88
CA LEU A 179 6.85 -4.37 -19.75
C LEU A 179 6.09 -4.25 -18.43
N LEU A 180 5.46 -3.10 -18.17
CA LEU A 180 4.63 -2.88 -16.99
C LEU A 180 3.47 -3.89 -16.94
N GLN A 181 2.84 -4.18 -18.08
CA GLN A 181 1.76 -5.17 -18.16
C GLN A 181 2.25 -6.58 -17.80
N ALA A 182 3.43 -6.97 -18.29
CA ALA A 182 4.04 -8.25 -17.95
C ALA A 182 4.33 -8.36 -16.44
N HIS A 183 4.88 -7.31 -15.84
CA HIS A 183 5.11 -7.26 -14.38
C HIS A 183 3.80 -7.38 -13.59
N LEU A 184 2.78 -6.58 -13.93
CA LEU A 184 1.49 -6.63 -13.24
C LEU A 184 0.79 -8.00 -13.41
N HIS A 185 1.02 -8.68 -14.52
CA HIS A 185 0.50 -10.04 -14.73
C HIS A 185 1.23 -11.05 -13.84
N ALA A 186 2.56 -10.98 -13.78
CA ALA A 186 3.38 -11.85 -12.93
C ALA A 186 3.03 -11.66 -11.44
N ASP A 187 2.91 -10.42 -10.97
CA ASP A 187 2.52 -10.11 -9.59
C ASP A 187 1.15 -10.71 -9.25
N ARG A 188 0.17 -10.61 -10.18
CA ARG A 188 -1.15 -11.22 -10.01
C ARG A 188 -1.09 -12.74 -9.91
N GLN A 189 -0.31 -13.39 -10.77
CA GLN A 189 -0.11 -14.84 -10.70
C GLN A 189 0.53 -15.25 -9.39
N GLN A 190 1.55 -14.53 -8.93
CA GLN A 190 2.21 -14.81 -7.66
C GLN A 190 1.25 -14.67 -6.48
N ARG A 191 0.43 -13.62 -6.45
CA ARG A 191 -0.59 -13.44 -5.39
C ARG A 191 -1.62 -14.56 -5.40
N GLN A 192 -2.09 -14.96 -6.57
CA GLN A 192 -3.04 -16.08 -6.70
C GLN A 192 -2.43 -17.39 -6.19
N GLN A 193 -1.19 -17.67 -6.56
CA GLN A 193 -0.46 -18.84 -6.06
C GLN A 193 -0.32 -18.79 -4.54
N TYR A 194 0.11 -17.65 -3.99
CA TYR A 194 0.27 -17.49 -2.56
C TYR A 194 -1.04 -17.71 -1.79
N GLN A 195 -2.17 -17.22 -2.32
CA GLN A 195 -3.49 -17.46 -1.72
C GLN A 195 -3.90 -18.94 -1.78
N GLN A 196 -3.60 -19.64 -2.89
CA GLN A 196 -3.84 -21.07 -3.01
C GLN A 196 -2.99 -21.88 -2.02
N ASP A 197 -1.71 -21.53 -1.89
CA ASP A 197 -0.78 -22.19 -0.97
C ASP A 197 -1.22 -21.96 0.49
N LEU A 198 -1.61 -20.73 0.84
CA LEU A 198 -2.17 -20.42 2.16
C LEU A 198 -3.45 -21.22 2.44
N ALA A 199 -4.35 -21.34 1.46
CA ALA A 199 -5.57 -22.12 1.62
C ALA A 199 -5.26 -23.61 1.82
N ALA A 200 -4.31 -24.17 1.06
CA ALA A 200 -3.85 -25.55 1.20
C ALA A 200 -3.25 -25.80 2.59
N VAL A 201 -2.32 -24.95 3.03
CA VAL A 201 -1.70 -25.05 4.37
C VAL A 201 -2.76 -24.95 5.47
N THR A 202 -3.75 -24.06 5.32
CA THR A 202 -4.82 -23.90 6.31
C THR A 202 -5.70 -25.16 6.40
N VAL A 203 -5.99 -25.79 5.26
CA VAL A 203 -6.73 -27.06 5.21
C VAL A 203 -5.94 -28.18 5.87
N ASP A 204 -4.65 -28.29 5.59
CA ASP A 204 -3.77 -29.32 6.17
C ASP A 204 -3.64 -29.17 7.69
N VAL A 205 -3.42 -27.94 8.18
CA VAL A 205 -3.35 -27.66 9.62
C VAL A 205 -4.67 -27.99 10.32
N ARG A 206 -5.81 -27.63 9.72
CA ARG A 206 -7.13 -27.98 10.26
C ARG A 206 -7.34 -29.51 10.25
N GLY A 207 -6.93 -30.20 9.19
CA GLY A 207 -7.00 -31.66 9.10
C GLY A 207 -6.17 -32.33 10.19
N ALA A 208 -4.92 -31.89 10.38
CA ALA A 208 -4.03 -32.40 11.42
C ALA A 208 -4.59 -32.15 12.84
N ALA A 209 -5.16 -30.97 13.10
CA ALA A 209 -5.78 -30.64 14.39
C ALA A 209 -6.99 -31.54 14.69
N VAL A 210 -7.86 -31.79 13.72
CA VAL A 210 -9.00 -32.72 13.87
C VAL A 210 -8.51 -34.15 14.12
N GLN A 211 -7.48 -34.58 13.41
CA GLN A 211 -6.91 -35.92 13.56
C GLN A 211 -6.23 -36.12 14.92
N GLN A 212 -5.62 -35.08 15.48
CA GLN A 212 -5.07 -35.08 16.83
C GLN A 212 -6.17 -35.15 17.90
N GLN A 213 -7.30 -34.47 17.68
CA GLN A 213 -8.44 -34.46 18.61
C GLN A 213 -9.19 -35.80 18.66
N GLN A 214 -9.13 -36.61 17.59
CA GLN A 214 -9.70 -37.97 17.57
C GLN A 214 -8.79 -39.04 18.20
N GLN A 215 -7.51 -38.74 18.42
CA GLN A 215 -6.54 -39.66 19.02
C GLN A 215 -6.36 -39.43 20.53
N GLN A 216 -7.08 -38.48 21.13
CA GLN A 216 -7.18 -38.26 22.57
C GLN A 216 -8.53 -38.76 23.11
#